data_AF-A0A382IR74-F1
#
_entry.id   AF-A0A382IR74-F1
#
_cell.length_a   1.000
_cell.length_b   1.000
_cell.length_c   1.000
_cell.angle_alpha   90.00
_cell.angle_beta   90.00
_cell.angle_gamma   90.00
#
_symmetry.space_group_name_H-M   'P 1'
#
loop_
_entity.id
_entity.type
_entity.pdbx_description
1 polymer ?
#
loop_
_entity_poly.entity_id
_entity_poly.type
_entity_poly.pdbx_seq_one_letter_code
_entity_poly.pdbx_strand_id
1 'polypeptide(L)'
;MRILQLHCDSIQYTPTKKEIKSAEEIEPKTTSIEEVVVCFTAVEKDDDSGIVKNAIAEIQESMSKIGCNKLLLYPYAHLSSNLASPGTGLKILKEMEESCTGIEVMRAPFGWTKAFSIKVKGHPLAESSKVFSKDLVKEKTSTALDSESKIKSYWYIMTPDGKMEEIEKFNFSNH
;
A
#
# COMPACT_ATOMS: atom_id res chain seq x y z
N MET A 1 -9.40 -6.67 -8.73
CA MET A 1 -8.06 -6.17 -8.38
C MET A 1 -7.73 -6.51 -6.94
N ARG A 2 -6.50 -6.98 -6.68
CA ARG A 2 -5.98 -7.21 -5.31
C ARG A 2 -4.80 -6.30 -5.05
N ILE A 3 -4.79 -5.63 -3.90
CA ILE A 3 -3.69 -4.76 -3.50
C ILE A 3 -3.26 -5.10 -2.08
N LEU A 4 -1.96 -5.33 -1.89
CA LEU A 4 -1.32 -5.33 -0.58
C LEU A 4 -0.51 -4.03 -0.47
N GLN A 5 -0.92 -3.16 0.43
CA GLN A 5 -0.33 -1.85 0.67
C GLN A 5 0.55 -1.90 1.93
N LEU A 6 1.83 -1.55 1.78
CA LEU A 6 2.82 -1.55 2.85
C LEU A 6 3.50 -0.18 2.98
N HIS A 7 3.44 0.44 4.16
CA HIS A 7 4.21 1.64 4.46
C HIS A 7 5.61 1.24 4.91
N CYS A 8 6.63 1.68 4.16
CA CYS A 8 7.99 1.18 4.28
C CYS A 8 8.97 2.32 4.56
N ASP A 9 9.95 2.05 5.43
CA ASP A 9 11.16 2.86 5.55
C ASP A 9 11.92 2.85 4.22
N SER A 10 12.03 1.68 3.59
CA SER A 10 12.69 1.54 2.30
C SER A 10 12.22 0.32 1.52
N ILE A 11 12.33 0.42 0.19
CA ILE A 11 12.26 -0.69 -0.74
C ILE A 11 13.37 -0.56 -1.80
N GLN A 12 14.06 -1.67 -2.05
CA GLN A 12 15.04 -1.78 -3.12
C GLN A 12 14.64 -2.94 -4.03
N TYR A 13 14.67 -2.75 -5.34
CA TYR A 13 14.42 -3.84 -6.30
C TYR A 13 15.35 -3.78 -7.50
N THR A 14 15.67 -4.96 -8.04
CA THR A 14 16.52 -5.13 -9.22
C THR A 14 15.82 -6.07 -10.21
N PRO A 15 15.44 -5.59 -11.40
CA PRO A 15 15.00 -6.45 -12.49
C PRO A 15 16.15 -7.38 -12.90
N THR A 16 15.90 -8.69 -12.97
CA THR A 16 16.95 -9.69 -13.25
C THR A 16 16.74 -10.37 -14.59
N LYS A 17 15.49 -10.70 -14.92
CA LYS A 17 15.15 -11.43 -16.15
C LYS A 17 13.75 -11.07 -16.62
N LYS A 18 13.57 -11.01 -17.94
CA LYS A 18 12.23 -10.94 -18.56
C LYS A 18 11.49 -12.24 -18.28
N GLU A 19 10.32 -12.11 -17.69
CA GLU A 19 9.45 -13.23 -17.33
C GLU A 19 8.45 -13.55 -18.44
N ILE A 20 8.04 -12.52 -19.18
CA ILE A 20 7.10 -12.63 -20.31
C ILE A 20 7.69 -11.98 -21.57
N LYS A 21 7.21 -12.40 -22.74
CA LYS A 21 7.63 -11.84 -24.04
C LYS A 21 7.29 -10.37 -24.19
N SER A 22 6.17 -9.94 -23.59
CA SER A 22 5.69 -8.56 -23.61
C SER A 22 6.17 -7.74 -22.41
N ALA A 23 7.29 -8.14 -21.80
CA ALA A 23 7.90 -7.38 -20.71
C ALA A 23 8.33 -6.02 -21.22
N GLU A 24 8.30 -5.01 -20.35
CA GLU A 24 8.75 -3.68 -20.73
C GLU A 24 10.25 -3.69 -21.08
N GLU A 25 10.63 -2.99 -22.15
CA GLU A 25 12.02 -2.82 -22.53
C GLU A 25 12.66 -1.78 -21.64
N ILE A 26 13.53 -2.23 -20.72
CA ILE A 26 14.25 -1.39 -19.78
C ILE A 26 15.70 -1.84 -19.68
N GLU A 27 16.57 -0.91 -19.29
CA GLU A 27 17.91 -1.25 -18.81
C GLU A 27 17.81 -1.73 -17.35
N PRO A 28 18.23 -2.98 -17.04
CA PRO A 28 18.15 -3.51 -15.68
C PRO A 28 19.05 -2.71 -14.74
N LYS A 29 18.42 -1.92 -13.86
CA LYS A 29 19.10 -1.17 -12.80
C LYS A 29 18.45 -1.41 -11.46
N THR A 30 19.26 -1.36 -10.40
CA THR A 30 18.75 -1.36 -9.03
C THR A 30 18.11 -0.02 -8.72
N THR A 31 16.86 -0.04 -8.28
CA THR A 31 16.13 1.13 -7.81
C THR A 31 15.94 1.03 -6.30
N SER A 32 16.24 2.11 -5.58
CA SER A 32 16.04 2.20 -4.13
C SER A 32 15.18 3.42 -3.83
N ILE A 33 14.17 3.24 -2.97
CA ILE A 33 13.20 4.28 -2.61
C ILE A 33 13.03 4.25 -1.08
N GLU A 34 13.10 5.41 -0.46
CA GLU A 34 12.91 5.61 0.98
C GLU A 34 11.60 6.34 1.27
N GLU A 35 11.01 6.08 2.45
CA GLU A 35 9.75 6.64 2.95
C GLU A 35 8.63 6.56 1.91
N VAL A 36 8.14 5.35 1.68
CA VAL A 36 7.25 5.03 0.57
C VAL A 36 6.13 4.08 0.97
N VAL A 37 4.95 4.31 0.41
CA VAL A 37 3.87 3.32 0.40
C VAL A 37 4.02 2.46 -0.84
N VAL A 38 4.25 1.16 -0.63
CA VAL A 38 4.36 0.17 -1.69
C VAL A 38 3.03 -0.53 -1.86
N CYS A 39 2.45 -0.42 -3.05
CA CYS A 39 1.24 -1.17 -3.43
C CYS A 39 1.65 -2.33 -4.33
N PHE A 40 1.72 -3.53 -3.74
CA PHE A 40 1.78 -4.77 -4.51
C PHE A 40 0.42 -5.01 -5.15
N THR A 41 0.36 -5.01 -6.48
CA THR A 41 -0.90 -4.99 -7.23
C THR A 41 -1.01 -6.21 -8.15
N ALA A 42 -2.10 -6.97 -8.00
CA ALA A 42 -2.54 -7.96 -8.98
C ALA A 42 -3.79 -7.45 -9.71
N VAL A 43 -3.67 -7.35 -11.03
CA VAL A 43 -4.78 -7.00 -11.93
C VAL A 43 -5.52 -8.28 -12.34
N GLU A 44 -6.83 -8.31 -12.11
CA GLU A 44 -7.74 -9.41 -12.38
C GLU A 44 -8.51 -9.20 -13.69
N LYS A 45 -9.06 -10.27 -14.27
CA LYS A 45 -9.68 -10.25 -15.61
C LYS A 45 -10.79 -9.20 -15.80
N ASP A 46 -11.55 -8.94 -14.74
CA ASP A 46 -12.74 -8.09 -14.77
C ASP A 46 -12.44 -6.64 -14.36
N ASP A 47 -11.17 -6.30 -14.15
CA ASP A 47 -10.72 -4.96 -13.79
C ASP A 47 -10.86 -3.98 -14.95
N ASP A 48 -11.40 -2.80 -14.66
CA ASP A 48 -11.60 -1.71 -15.61
C ASP A 48 -11.29 -0.34 -14.97
N SER A 49 -11.48 0.72 -15.75
CA SER A 49 -11.28 2.11 -15.33
C SER A 49 -12.11 2.52 -14.11
N GLY A 50 -13.28 1.91 -13.88
CA GLY A 50 -14.08 2.17 -12.69
C GLY A 50 -13.41 1.62 -11.44
N ILE A 51 -12.90 0.38 -11.52
CA ILE A 51 -12.12 -0.25 -10.45
C ILE A 51 -10.83 0.52 -10.18
N VAL A 52 -10.14 1.00 -11.22
CA VAL A 52 -8.92 1.82 -11.08
C VAL A 52 -9.19 3.09 -10.27
N LYS A 53 -10.23 3.85 -10.62
CA LYS A 53 -10.59 5.08 -9.90
C LYS A 53 -10.89 4.83 -8.43
N ASN A 54 -11.66 3.77 -8.14
CA ASN A 54 -11.97 3.39 -6.77
C ASN A 54 -10.70 2.99 -6.00
N ALA A 55 -9.83 2.20 -6.62
CA ALA A 55 -8.57 1.77 -6.00
C ALA A 55 -7.64 2.95 -5.69
N ILE A 56 -7.49 3.89 -6.63
CA ILE A 56 -6.63 5.06 -6.42
C ILE A 56 -7.19 5.98 -5.34
N ALA A 57 -8.50 6.25 -5.34
CA ALA A 57 -9.12 7.07 -4.29
C ALA A 57 -8.84 6.49 -2.88
N GLU A 58 -9.03 5.18 -2.73
CA GLU A 58 -8.82 4.45 -1.48
C GLU A 58 -7.32 4.38 -1.07
N ILE A 59 -6.40 4.27 -2.03
CA ILE A 59 -4.96 4.34 -1.79
C ILE A 59 -4.57 5.75 -1.31
N GLN A 60 -5.02 6.79 -2.01
CA GLN A 60 -4.68 8.17 -1.67
C GLN A 60 -5.27 8.60 -0.32
N GLU A 61 -6.49 8.18 0.02
CA GLU A 61 -7.06 8.43 1.35
C GLU A 61 -6.22 7.78 2.45
N SER A 62 -5.81 6.52 2.25
CA SER A 62 -4.96 5.81 3.20
C SER A 62 -3.58 6.45 3.33
N MET A 63 -2.97 6.87 2.22
CA MET A 63 -1.69 7.58 2.21
C MET A 63 -1.77 8.92 2.95
N SER A 64 -2.89 9.65 2.81
CA SER A 64 -3.14 10.89 3.54
C SER A 64 -3.19 10.67 5.05
N LYS A 65 -3.85 9.59 5.51
CA LYS A 65 -3.88 9.20 6.93
C LYS A 65 -2.49 8.79 7.46
N ILE A 66 -1.68 8.15 6.61
CA ILE A 66 -0.31 7.73 6.94
C ILE A 66 0.66 8.93 6.93
N GLY A 67 0.38 9.97 6.14
CA GLY A 67 1.25 11.13 5.96
C GLY A 67 2.41 10.87 4.99
N CYS A 68 2.27 9.91 4.06
CA CYS A 68 3.30 9.59 3.06
C CYS A 68 2.89 10.07 1.67
N ASN A 69 3.81 10.74 0.96
CA ASN A 69 3.57 11.31 -0.38
C ASN A 69 4.18 10.52 -1.53
N LYS A 70 4.88 9.41 -1.25
CA LYS A 70 5.50 8.56 -2.28
C LYS A 70 4.76 7.25 -2.40
N LEU A 71 4.37 6.90 -3.62
CA LEU A 71 3.69 5.66 -3.97
C LEU A 71 4.55 4.87 -4.95
N LEU A 72 4.78 3.59 -4.64
CA LEU A 72 5.33 2.63 -5.59
C LEU A 72 4.24 1.62 -5.97
N LEU A 73 3.82 1.65 -7.24
CA LEU A 73 3.01 0.60 -7.84
C LEU A 73 3.93 -0.57 -8.24
N TYR A 74 3.82 -1.69 -7.54
CA TYR A 74 4.63 -2.87 -7.75
C TYR A 74 3.80 -4.01 -8.35
N PRO A 75 3.97 -4.35 -9.64
CA PRO A 75 3.22 -5.44 -10.27
C PRO A 75 3.55 -6.77 -9.58
N TYR A 76 2.53 -7.42 -9.01
CA TYR A 76 2.68 -8.63 -8.21
C TYR A 76 1.53 -9.61 -8.43
N ALA A 77 1.65 -10.42 -9.48
CA ALA A 77 0.62 -11.35 -9.93
C ALA A 77 0.22 -12.42 -8.89
N HIS A 78 1.08 -12.72 -7.91
CA HIS A 78 0.84 -13.78 -6.94
C HIS A 78 -0.31 -13.50 -5.94
N LEU A 79 -0.87 -12.28 -5.90
CA LEU A 79 -2.01 -11.97 -5.02
C LEU A 79 -3.36 -12.51 -5.53
N SER A 80 -3.44 -12.97 -6.78
CA SER A 80 -4.69 -13.49 -7.35
C SER A 80 -4.45 -14.70 -8.25
N SER A 81 -5.43 -15.60 -8.28
CA SER A 81 -5.52 -16.71 -9.22
C SER A 81 -6.30 -16.36 -10.49
N ASN A 82 -6.99 -15.21 -10.56
CA ASN A 82 -7.82 -14.80 -11.69
C ASN A 82 -7.23 -13.60 -12.45
N LEU A 83 -5.98 -13.74 -12.91
CA LEU A 83 -5.22 -12.66 -13.51
C LEU A 83 -5.74 -12.23 -14.88
N ALA A 84 -5.65 -10.92 -15.14
CA ALA A 84 -5.88 -10.33 -16.45
C ALA A 84 -4.82 -10.77 -17.48
N SER A 85 -5.11 -10.56 -18.76
CA SER A 85 -4.09 -10.72 -19.81
C SER A 85 -2.92 -9.75 -19.59
N PRO A 86 -1.67 -10.06 -20.02
CA PRO A 86 -0.54 -9.16 -19.85
C PRO A 86 -0.76 -7.75 -20.43
N GLY A 87 -1.42 -7.65 -21.59
CA GLY A 87 -1.74 -6.36 -22.21
C GLY A 87 -2.72 -5.54 -21.39
N THR A 88 -3.77 -6.18 -20.86
CA THR A 88 -4.73 -5.54 -19.95
C THR A 88 -4.06 -5.13 -18.64
N GLY A 89 -3.25 -6.02 -18.05
CA GLY A 89 -2.55 -5.76 -16.79
C GLY A 89 -1.63 -4.54 -16.89
N LEU A 90 -0.81 -4.45 -17.95
CA LEU A 90 0.05 -3.29 -18.18
C LEU A 90 -0.76 -2.01 -18.40
N LYS A 91 -1.85 -2.08 -19.18
CA LYS A 91 -2.72 -0.92 -19.43
C LYS A 91 -3.32 -0.38 -18.12
N ILE A 92 -3.89 -1.26 -17.30
CA ILE A 92 -4.50 -0.89 -16.01
C ILE A 92 -3.46 -0.30 -15.05
N LEU A 93 -2.25 -0.88 -14.99
CA LEU A 93 -1.18 -0.34 -14.14
C LEU A 93 -0.72 1.05 -14.57
N LYS A 94 -0.67 1.33 -15.87
CA LYS A 94 -0.39 2.68 -16.39
C LYS A 94 -1.52 3.65 -16.07
N GLU A 95 -2.77 3.20 -16.21
CA GLU A 95 -3.93 4.01 -15.85
C GLU A 95 -3.96 4.35 -14.36
N MET A 96 -3.55 3.42 -13.49
CA MET A 96 -3.37 3.68 -12.06
C MET A 96 -2.31 4.75 -11.78
N GLU A 97 -1.16 4.66 -12.46
CA GLU A 97 -0.07 5.63 -12.37
C GLU A 97 -0.53 7.04 -12.79
N GLU A 98 -1.23 7.14 -13.92
CA GLU A 98 -1.75 8.40 -14.47
C GLU A 98 -2.93 9.00 -13.66
N SER A 99 -3.71 8.16 -12.97
CA SER A 99 -4.88 8.60 -12.20
C SER A 99 -4.53 9.20 -10.84
N CYS A 100 -3.30 8.99 -10.37
CA CYS A 100 -2.84 9.56 -9.11
C CYS A 100 -2.54 11.07 -9.26
N THR A 101 -2.93 11.87 -8.26
CA THR A 101 -2.73 13.33 -8.29
C THR A 101 -2.16 13.83 -6.96
N GLY A 102 -1.23 14.80 -7.01
CA GLY A 102 -0.69 15.43 -5.80
C GLY A 102 0.27 14.57 -4.97
N ILE A 103 0.70 13.41 -5.48
CA ILE A 103 1.70 12.53 -4.86
C ILE A 103 2.77 12.12 -5.88
N GLU A 104 3.95 11.74 -5.40
CA GLU A 104 5.03 11.20 -6.22
C GLU A 104 4.76 9.71 -6.49
N VAL A 105 4.48 9.35 -7.75
CA VAL A 105 4.17 7.97 -8.13
C VAL A 105 5.29 7.39 -8.98
N MET A 106 5.66 6.17 -8.63
CA MET A 106 6.61 5.36 -9.37
C MET A 106 5.98 4.00 -9.67
N ARG A 107 6.41 3.37 -10.76
CA ARG A 107 5.98 2.02 -11.12
C ARG A 107 7.19 1.13 -11.36
N ALA A 108 7.19 -0.05 -10.73
CA ALA A 108 8.18 -1.07 -11.01
C ALA A 108 7.93 -1.70 -12.40
N PRO A 109 8.98 -2.11 -13.13
CA PRO A 109 8.84 -2.61 -14.49
C PRO A 109 7.99 -3.88 -14.54
N PHE A 110 7.09 -3.91 -15.51
CA PHE A 110 6.11 -4.97 -15.73
C PHE A 110 6.71 -6.14 -16.50
N GLY A 111 6.36 -7.36 -16.10
CA GLY A 111 6.79 -8.57 -16.81
C GLY A 111 8.23 -9.00 -16.55
N TRP A 112 8.85 -8.47 -15.50
CA TRP A 112 10.20 -8.85 -15.06
C TRP A 112 10.18 -9.58 -13.73
N THR A 113 10.98 -10.64 -13.65
CA THR A 113 11.41 -11.21 -12.38
C THR A 113 12.34 -10.21 -11.69
N LYS A 114 12.00 -9.84 -10.47
CA LYS A 114 12.69 -8.80 -9.70
C LYS A 114 13.10 -9.37 -8.34
N ALA A 115 14.38 -9.25 -8.02
CA ALA A 115 14.84 -9.41 -6.65
C ALA A 115 14.51 -8.12 -5.88
N PHE A 116 13.99 -8.22 -4.66
CA PHE A 116 13.71 -7.04 -3.85
C PHE A 116 14.00 -7.26 -2.36
N SER A 117 14.29 -6.16 -1.68
CA SER A 117 14.42 -6.06 -0.22
C SER A 117 13.48 -4.95 0.24
N ILE A 118 12.80 -5.15 1.36
CA ILE A 118 11.78 -4.22 1.87
C ILE A 118 11.88 -4.14 3.40
N LYS A 119 11.71 -2.93 3.93
CA LYS A 119 11.66 -2.68 5.37
C LYS A 119 10.34 -2.00 5.71
N VAL A 120 9.37 -2.78 6.16
CA VAL A 120 8.03 -2.31 6.54
C VAL A 120 8.09 -1.64 7.93
N LYS A 121 7.38 -0.53 8.10
CA LYS A 121 7.27 0.15 9.39
C LYS A 121 6.37 -0.64 10.35
N GLY A 122 6.68 -0.60 11.65
CA GLY A 122 5.93 -1.35 12.67
C GLY A 122 4.79 -0.58 13.32
N HIS A 123 3.80 -0.08 12.56
CA HIS A 123 2.62 0.59 13.10
C HIS A 123 1.32 0.00 12.52
N PRO A 124 0.15 0.14 13.18
CA PRO A 124 -1.09 -0.54 12.75
C PRO A 124 -1.48 -0.23 11.30
N LEU A 125 -1.33 1.02 10.87
CA LEU A 125 -1.66 1.43 9.49
C LEU A 125 -0.57 1.07 8.46
N ALA A 126 0.48 0.34 8.85
CA ALA A 126 1.61 0.06 7.97
C ALA A 126 1.25 -1.00 6.93
N GLU A 127 0.29 -1.87 7.23
CA GLU A 127 -0.07 -2.99 6.37
C GLU A 127 -1.59 -2.98 6.15
N SER A 128 -2.02 -3.03 4.89
CA SER A 128 -3.43 -3.24 4.57
C SER A 128 -3.60 -4.03 3.28
N SER A 129 -4.59 -4.92 3.28
CA SER A 129 -4.98 -5.69 2.10
C SER A 129 -6.34 -5.21 1.63
N LYS A 130 -6.43 -4.86 0.35
CA LYS A 130 -7.64 -4.30 -0.29
C LYS A 130 -8.04 -5.14 -1.49
N VAL A 131 -9.35 -5.27 -1.66
CA VAL A 131 -9.99 -6.02 -2.75
C VAL A 131 -10.99 -5.11 -3.45
N PHE A 132 -10.85 -4.99 -4.76
CA PHE A 132 -11.77 -4.20 -5.58
C PHE A 132 -12.40 -5.10 -6.64
N SER A 133 -13.73 -5.10 -6.70
CA SER A 133 -14.52 -5.79 -7.73
C SER A 133 -15.85 -5.07 -7.93
N LYS A 134 -16.47 -5.23 -9.11
CA LYS A 134 -17.72 -4.55 -9.48
C LYS A 134 -18.88 -4.83 -8.52
N ASP A 135 -18.93 -6.04 -7.97
CA ASP A 135 -20.01 -6.49 -7.08
C ASP A 135 -19.82 -6.05 -5.61
N LEU A 136 -18.67 -5.47 -5.26
CA LEU A 136 -18.35 -5.04 -3.90
C LEU A 136 -18.54 -3.52 -3.77
N VAL A 137 -19.79 -3.07 -3.73
CA VAL A 137 -20.14 -1.70 -3.30
C VAL A 137 -20.06 -1.55 -1.76
N LYS A 138 -19.67 -2.60 -1.04
CA LYS A 138 -19.27 -2.51 0.38
C LYS A 138 -18.02 -3.34 0.62
N GLU A 139 -17.03 -2.65 1.16
CA GLU A 139 -15.77 -3.19 1.67
C GLU A 139 -15.96 -4.51 2.43
N LYS A 140 -15.10 -5.47 2.14
CA LYS A 140 -14.64 -6.39 3.19
C LYS A 140 -13.22 -5.95 3.55
N THR A 141 -13.11 -4.96 4.43
CA THR A 141 -11.92 -4.80 5.26
C THR A 141 -11.68 -6.13 5.99
N SER A 142 -10.40 -6.50 6.17
CA SER A 142 -10.10 -7.73 6.90
C SER A 142 -10.59 -7.60 8.34
N THR A 143 -10.99 -8.72 8.96
CA THR A 143 -11.34 -8.76 10.39
C THR A 143 -10.23 -8.23 11.28
N ALA A 144 -8.97 -8.30 10.84
CA ALA A 144 -7.83 -7.73 11.54
C ALA A 144 -7.88 -6.18 11.54
N LEU A 145 -8.10 -5.54 10.39
CA LEU A 145 -8.22 -4.09 10.28
C LEU A 145 -9.43 -3.54 11.06
N ASP A 146 -10.55 -4.25 11.03
CA ASP A 146 -11.75 -3.93 11.82
C ASP A 146 -11.51 -4.08 13.33
N SER A 147 -10.58 -4.95 13.73
CA SER A 147 -10.22 -5.14 15.14
C SER A 147 -9.21 -4.09 15.59
N GLU A 148 -8.23 -3.75 14.75
CA GLU A 148 -7.22 -2.73 15.03
C GLU A 148 -7.79 -1.32 15.10
N SER A 149 -8.71 -0.97 14.20
CA SER A 149 -9.43 0.32 14.24
C SER A 149 -10.27 0.51 15.52
N LYS A 150 -10.61 -0.58 16.22
CA LYS A 150 -11.30 -0.56 17.52
C LYS A 150 -10.35 -0.52 18.72
N ILE A 151 -9.04 -0.62 18.50
CA ILE A 151 -8.05 -0.51 19.58
C ILE A 151 -8.03 0.94 20.05
N LYS A 152 -8.49 1.16 21.28
CA LYS A 152 -8.34 2.44 21.97
C LYS A 152 -6.95 2.49 22.60
N SER A 153 -6.14 3.46 22.20
CA SER A 153 -4.89 3.77 22.88
C SER A 153 -5.20 4.51 24.18
N TYR A 154 -4.76 3.97 25.31
CA TYR A 154 -4.88 4.61 26.61
C TYR A 154 -3.53 5.19 27.01
N TRP A 155 -3.52 6.44 27.46
CA TRP A 155 -2.32 7.15 27.89
C TRP A 155 -2.43 7.45 29.39
N TYR A 156 -1.41 7.03 30.15
CA TYR A 156 -1.33 7.23 31.60
C TYR A 156 -0.04 7.98 31.94
N ILE A 157 -0.12 8.87 32.93
CA ILE A 157 1.01 9.56 33.56
C ILE A 157 1.31 8.84 34.88
N MET A 158 2.56 8.43 35.04
CA MET A 158 3.05 7.87 36.30
C MET A 158 3.57 9.00 37.19
N THR A 159 2.94 9.20 38.33
CA THR A 159 3.35 10.19 39.33
C THR A 159 4.54 9.68 40.16
N PRO A 160 5.31 10.56 40.83
CA PRO A 160 6.45 10.16 41.66
C PRO A 160 6.10 9.24 42.84
N ASP A 161 4.84 9.24 43.29
CA ASP A 161 4.32 8.31 44.31
C ASP A 161 3.85 6.97 43.71
N GLY A 162 4.08 6.74 42.41
CA GLY A 162 3.83 5.47 41.73
C GLY A 162 2.38 5.24 41.29
N LYS A 163 1.53 6.28 41.30
CA LYS A 163 0.16 6.18 40.80
C LYS A 163 0.11 6.44 39.30
N MET A 164 -0.79 5.73 38.62
CA MET A 164 -1.05 5.89 37.19
C MET A 164 -2.34 6.68 37.02
N GLU A 165 -2.25 7.91 36.51
CA GLU A 165 -3.40 8.77 36.22
C GLU A 165 -3.62 8.86 34.71
N GLU A 166 -4.87 8.77 34.25
CA GLU A 166 -5.18 8.98 32.82
C GLU A 166 -4.78 10.40 32.41
N ILE A 167 -4.14 10.53 31.24
CA ILE A 167 -3.63 11.82 30.76
C ILE A 167 -4.70 12.92 30.70
N GLU A 168 -5.96 12.54 30.40
CA GLU A 168 -7.10 13.46 30.31
C GLU A 168 -7.52 14.03 31.68
N LYS A 169 -7.19 13.33 32.76
CA LYS A 169 -7.55 13.69 34.14
C LYS A 169 -6.37 14.31 34.89
N PHE A 170 -5.16 14.23 34.34
CA PHE A 170 -3.97 14.76 34.97
C PHE A 170 -3.96 16.29 34.89
N ASN A 171 -3.77 16.93 36.05
CA ASN A 171 -3.73 18.39 36.13
C ASN A 171 -2.32 18.91 35.88
N PHE A 172 -2.08 19.43 34.68
CA PHE A 172 -0.79 20.01 34.28
C PHE A 172 -0.49 21.40 34.89
N SER A 173 -1.44 22.04 35.58
CA SER A 173 -1.26 23.42 36.06
C SER A 173 -0.16 23.60 37.11
N ASN A 174 0.29 22.51 37.73
CA ASN A 174 1.26 22.51 38.83
C ASN A 174 2.64 21.93 38.45
N HIS A 175 2.93 21.80 37.15
CA HIS A 175 4.15 21.20 36.63
C HIS A 175 4.79 22.04 35.52
#